data_AF-A0A7X7APM2-F1
#
_entry.id   AF-A0A7X7APM2-F1
#
_cell.length_a   1.000
_cell.length_b   1.000
_cell.length_c   1.000
_cell.angle_alpha   90.00
_cell.angle_beta   90.00
_cell.angle_gamma   90.00
#
_symmetry.space_group_name_H-M   'P 1'
#
loop_
_entity.id
_entity.type
_entity.pdbx_description
1 polymer ?
#
loop_
_entity_poly.entity_id
_entity_poly.type
_entity_poly.pdbx_seq_one_letter_code
_entity_poly.pdbx_strand_id
1 'polypeptide(L)'
;MAKGDLVNVYKKEMELAKKAGLTEILEERRSKSSKQEADEEVSAPPTEVVTFEISGIEVLDLDDAVNVLWREKVYAQSGMGCTGPVVMVSEANSEKALEILQKAGYVSED
;
A
#
# COMPACT_ATOMS: atom_id res chain seq x y z
N MET A 1 -32.88 10.16 22.79
CA MET A 1 -32.61 8.80 23.30
C MET A 1 -33.00 7.83 22.21
N ALA A 2 -32.05 7.12 21.62
CA ALA A 2 -32.30 6.26 20.47
C ALA A 2 -33.30 5.15 20.84
N LYS A 3 -34.42 5.09 20.10
CA LYS A 3 -35.61 4.27 20.35
C LYS A 3 -35.49 2.83 19.80
N GLY A 4 -34.33 2.23 19.93
CA GLY A 4 -34.11 0.86 19.47
C GLY A 4 -32.88 0.32 20.15
N ASP A 5 -32.95 -0.95 20.51
CA ASP A 5 -31.93 -1.76 21.19
C ASP A 5 -30.66 -1.94 20.33
N LEU A 6 -30.12 -0.84 19.80
CA LEU A 6 -29.00 -0.75 18.86
C LEU A 6 -27.78 -1.49 19.38
N VAL A 7 -27.53 -1.43 20.69
CA VAL A 7 -26.42 -2.12 21.33
C VAL A 7 -26.60 -3.64 21.27
N ASN A 8 -27.81 -4.15 21.46
CA ASN A 8 -28.09 -5.58 21.37
C ASN A 8 -28.10 -6.09 19.93
N VAL A 9 -28.67 -5.33 19.00
CA VAL A 9 -28.62 -5.66 17.57
C VAL A 9 -27.17 -5.67 17.08
N TYR A 10 -26.39 -4.64 17.44
CA TYR A 10 -24.96 -4.55 17.10
C TYR A 10 -24.18 -5.76 17.62
N LYS A 11 -24.35 -6.14 18.89
CA LYS A 11 -23.66 -7.32 19.46
C LYS A 11 -24.03 -8.59 18.71
N LYS A 12 -25.32 -8.80 18.44
CA LYS A 12 -25.82 -10.01 17.77
C LYS A 12 -25.29 -10.13 16.34
N GLU A 13 -25.36 -9.04 15.57
CA GLU A 13 -24.82 -8.98 14.21
C GLU A 13 -23.29 -9.14 14.22
N MET A 14 -22.58 -8.53 15.17
CA MET A 14 -21.14 -8.68 15.29
C MET A 14 -20.72 -10.11 15.67
N GLU A 15 -21.48 -10.81 16.52
CA GLU A 15 -21.23 -12.23 16.83
C GLU A 15 -21.51 -13.15 15.64
N LEU A 16 -22.56 -12.89 14.87
CA LEU A 16 -22.85 -13.61 13.63
C LEU A 16 -21.74 -13.38 12.60
N ALA A 17 -21.28 -12.14 12.44
CA ALA A 17 -20.18 -11.80 11.56
C ALA A 17 -18.87 -12.47 11.99
N LYS A 18 -18.56 -12.47 13.29
CA LYS A 18 -17.40 -13.21 13.83
C LYS A 18 -17.50 -14.71 13.58
N LYS A 19 -18.67 -15.32 13.76
CA LYS A 19 -18.92 -16.74 13.43
C LYS A 19 -18.83 -17.03 11.93
N ALA A 20 -19.15 -16.05 11.09
CA ALA A 20 -19.02 -16.15 9.64
C ALA A 20 -17.58 -15.95 9.13
N GLY A 21 -16.59 -15.89 10.04
CA GLY A 21 -15.18 -15.76 9.66
C GLY A 21 -14.72 -14.31 9.46
N LEU A 22 -15.48 -13.30 9.91
CA LEU A 22 -15.03 -11.90 9.82
C LEU A 22 -13.68 -11.70 10.52
N THR A 23 -13.46 -12.37 11.65
CA THR A 23 -12.17 -12.31 12.36
C THR A 23 -11.05 -12.91 11.53
N GLU A 24 -11.28 -14.05 10.89
CA GLU A 24 -10.29 -14.71 10.03
C GLU A 24 -9.97 -13.88 8.79
N ILE A 25 -10.96 -13.28 8.14
CA ILE A 25 -10.76 -12.39 6.99
C ILE A 25 -9.98 -11.13 7.41
N LEU A 26 -10.29 -10.57 8.58
CA LEU A 26 -9.56 -9.42 9.12
C LEU A 26 -8.13 -9.79 9.47
N GLU A 27 -7.88 -10.95 10.07
CA GLU A 27 -6.53 -11.42 10.37
C GLU A 27 -5.75 -11.76 9.10
N GLU A 28 -6.35 -12.45 8.11
CA GLU A 28 -5.70 -12.74 6.83
C GLU A 28 -5.35 -11.45 6.08
N ARG A 29 -6.27 -10.49 6.03
CA ARG A 29 -6.01 -9.19 5.38
C ARG A 29 -4.99 -8.36 6.18
N ARG A 30 -5.04 -8.41 7.51
CA ARG A 30 -4.06 -7.73 8.37
C ARG A 30 -2.69 -8.39 8.26
N SER A 31 -2.58 -9.69 8.07
CA SER A 31 -1.31 -10.37 7.82
C SER A 31 -0.77 -10.08 6.41
N LYS A 32 -1.63 -9.89 5.42
CA LYS A 32 -1.25 -9.36 4.09
C LYS A 32 -0.77 -7.91 4.16
N SER A 33 -1.42 -7.08 4.98
CA SER A 33 -1.02 -5.69 5.24
C SER A 33 0.18 -5.57 6.20
N SER A 34 0.38 -6.57 7.07
CA SER A 34 1.52 -6.70 7.99
C SER A 34 2.72 -7.38 7.32
N LYS A 35 2.73 -7.48 5.99
CA LYS A 35 3.97 -7.50 5.21
C LYS A 35 4.72 -6.15 5.27
N GLN A 36 4.26 -5.24 6.13
CA GLN A 36 5.08 -4.34 6.95
C GLN A 36 6.16 -5.13 7.74
N GLU A 37 6.97 -5.91 7.01
CA GLU A 37 8.24 -6.43 7.47
C GLU A 37 9.05 -5.20 7.83
N ALA A 38 9.32 -5.08 9.13
CA ALA A 38 10.40 -4.34 9.75
C ALA A 38 10.76 -3.00 9.10
N ASP A 39 10.65 -1.98 9.92
CA ASP A 39 11.58 -0.87 10.10
C ASP A 39 13.07 -1.35 10.03
N GLU A 40 13.50 -1.93 8.92
CA GLU A 40 14.87 -1.81 8.48
C GLU A 40 14.93 -0.39 7.95
N GLU A 41 15.81 0.43 8.53
CA GLU A 41 16.18 1.74 8.02
C GLU A 41 16.49 1.60 6.52
N VAL A 42 15.48 1.79 5.68
CA VAL A 42 15.64 1.77 4.25
C VAL A 42 16.34 3.08 3.93
N SER A 43 17.66 3.05 4.01
CA SER A 43 18.50 4.21 3.75
C SER A 43 18.27 4.62 2.32
N ALA A 44 17.75 5.85 2.14
CA ALA A 44 17.48 6.39 0.82
C ALA A 44 18.74 6.22 -0.06
N PRO A 45 18.65 5.49 -1.18
CA PRO A 45 19.76 5.35 -2.11
C PRO A 45 20.20 6.74 -2.61
N PRO A 46 21.43 6.88 -3.15
CA PRO A 46 21.94 8.17 -3.60
C PRO A 46 20.93 8.86 -4.51
N THR A 47 20.67 10.14 -4.23
CA THR A 47 19.69 10.96 -4.93
C THR A 47 19.98 10.96 -6.43
N GLU A 48 19.01 10.46 -7.19
CA GLU A 48 19.06 10.41 -8.65
C GLU A 48 18.02 11.38 -9.23
N VAL A 49 18.25 11.85 -10.46
CA VAL A 49 17.28 12.67 -11.16
C VAL A 49 16.05 11.83 -11.48
N VAL A 50 14.94 12.13 -10.81
CA VAL A 50 13.64 11.53 -11.08
C VAL A 50 13.03 12.21 -12.30
N THR A 51 12.99 11.49 -13.41
CA THR A 51 12.51 11.99 -14.71
C THR A 51 11.28 11.25 -15.20
N PHE A 52 10.93 10.14 -14.54
CA PHE A 52 9.79 9.30 -14.88
C PHE A 52 8.80 9.25 -13.71
N GLU A 53 7.51 9.40 -14.00
CA GLU A 53 6.43 9.30 -13.01
C GLU A 53 5.59 8.04 -13.26
N ILE A 54 5.46 7.22 -12.23
CA ILE A 54 4.60 6.04 -12.23
C ILE A 54 3.31 6.45 -11.54
N SER A 55 2.21 6.44 -12.29
CA SER A 55 0.87 6.71 -11.79
C SER A 55 0.13 5.42 -11.44
N GLY A 56 -0.96 5.55 -10.67
CA GLY A 56 -1.81 4.40 -10.31
C GLY A 56 -1.47 3.74 -8.96
N ILE A 57 -0.56 4.31 -8.16
CA ILE A 57 -0.31 3.86 -6.79
C ILE A 57 -1.39 4.41 -5.86
N GLU A 58 -1.98 3.58 -4.99
CA GLU A 58 -2.90 4.08 -3.97
C GLU A 58 -2.19 4.98 -2.94
N VAL A 59 -2.85 6.05 -2.47
CA VAL A 59 -2.25 7.01 -1.52
C VAL A 59 -1.82 6.36 -0.20
N LEU A 60 -2.48 5.27 0.18
CA LEU A 60 -2.18 4.50 1.40
C LEU A 60 -0.91 3.66 1.25
N ASP A 61 -0.56 3.30 0.00
CA ASP A 61 0.55 2.41 -0.33
C ASP A 61 1.76 3.17 -0.93
N LEU A 62 1.67 4.49 -1.07
CA LEU A 62 2.74 5.34 -1.62
C LEU A 62 4.08 5.18 -0.90
N ASP A 63 4.03 5.15 0.43
CA ASP A 63 5.23 5.02 1.27
C ASP A 63 5.82 3.61 1.15
N ASP A 64 4.97 2.58 1.11
CA ASP A 64 5.40 1.20 0.94
C ASP A 64 6.01 0.98 -0.46
N ALA A 65 5.39 1.51 -1.50
CA ALA A 65 5.90 1.48 -2.87
C ALA A 65 7.29 2.12 -2.98
N VAL A 66 7.53 3.26 -2.32
CA VAL A 66 8.84 3.90 -2.27
C VAL A 66 9.85 3.04 -1.49
N ASN A 67 9.45 2.49 -0.35
CA ASN A 67 10.31 1.61 0.46
C ASN A 67 10.72 0.33 -0.28
N VAL A 68 9.79 -0.29 -1.02
CA VAL A 68 10.07 -1.49 -1.83
C VAL A 68 11.09 -1.18 -2.93
N LEU A 69 11.00 -0.01 -3.57
CA LEU A 69 11.98 0.42 -4.57
C LEU A 69 13.35 0.69 -3.93
N TRP A 70 13.38 1.34 -2.77
CA TRP A 70 14.64 1.59 -2.07
C TRP A 70 15.32 0.30 -1.58
N ARG A 71 14.56 -0.74 -1.19
CA ARG A 71 15.10 -2.08 -0.87
C ARG A 71 15.83 -2.72 -2.06
N GLU A 72 15.36 -2.47 -3.27
CA GLU A 72 15.99 -2.87 -4.53
C GLU A 72 17.09 -1.89 -5.00
N LYS A 73 17.46 -0.91 -4.15
CA LYS A 73 18.43 0.17 -4.42
C LYS A 73 18.02 1.12 -5.56
N VAL A 74 16.72 1.22 -5.84
CA VAL A 74 16.17 2.17 -6.81
C VAL A 74 15.75 3.43 -6.07
N TYR A 75 16.29 4.59 -6.46
CA TYR A 75 15.85 5.86 -5.90
C TYR A 75 14.46 6.22 -6.42
N ALA A 76 13.54 6.41 -5.47
CA ALA A 76 12.15 6.74 -5.73
C ALA A 76 11.70 7.85 -4.78
N GLN A 77 10.79 8.69 -5.25
CA GLN A 77 10.21 9.79 -4.48
C GLN A 77 8.70 9.78 -4.63
N SER A 78 7.97 9.88 -3.51
CA SER A 78 6.51 10.04 -3.55
C SER A 78 6.15 11.44 -4.04
N GLY A 79 5.15 11.53 -4.92
CA GLY A 79 4.63 12.79 -5.44
C GLY A 79 3.12 12.77 -5.63
N MET A 80 2.57 13.93 -5.99
CA MET A 80 1.21 14.06 -6.50
C MET A 80 1.31 14.61 -7.91
N GLY A 81 1.02 13.76 -8.89
CA GLY A 81 0.95 14.12 -10.30
C GLY A 81 -0.38 14.80 -10.62
N CYS A 82 -0.58 15.12 -11.89
CA CYS A 82 -1.81 15.76 -12.36
C CYS A 82 -3.07 14.90 -12.13
N THR A 83 -2.90 13.57 -12.04
CA THR A 83 -3.98 12.58 -11.98
C THR A 83 -4.05 11.83 -10.64
N GLY A 84 -3.27 12.25 -9.63
CA GLY A 84 -3.30 11.65 -8.30
C GLY A 84 -1.92 11.27 -7.73
N PRO A 85 -1.86 10.41 -6.71
CA PRO A 85 -0.61 9.89 -6.16
C PRO A 85 0.27 9.22 -7.23
N VAL A 86 1.55 9.59 -7.26
CA VAL A 86 2.55 9.05 -8.20
C VAL A 86 3.87 8.77 -7.49
N VAL A 87 4.64 7.81 -8.00
CA VAL A 87 6.01 7.56 -7.57
C VAL A 87 6.95 7.99 -8.68
N MET A 88 7.90 8.88 -8.36
CA MET A 88 8.87 9.42 -9.31
C MET A 88 10.18 8.63 -9.19
N VAL A 89 10.70 8.15 -10.32
CA VAL A 89 11.95 7.38 -10.43
C VAL A 89 12.80 7.91 -11.58
N SER A 90 14.06 7.49 -11.68
CA SER A 90 14.88 7.82 -12.85
C SER A 90 14.49 6.97 -14.06
N GLU A 91 14.65 7.50 -15.26
CA GLU A 91 14.38 6.79 -16.52
C GLU A 91 15.16 5.46 -16.61
N ALA A 92 16.42 5.42 -16.14
CA ALA A 92 17.24 4.21 -16.13
C ALA A 92 16.68 3.10 -15.21
N ASN A 93 15.86 3.47 -14.23
CA ASN A 93 15.25 2.57 -13.27
C ASN A 93 13.73 2.42 -13.48
N SER A 94 13.16 3.08 -14.50
CA SER A 94 11.73 3.06 -14.78
C SER A 94 11.20 1.64 -15.04
N GLU A 95 11.85 0.89 -15.93
CA GLU A 95 11.48 -0.51 -16.24
C GLU A 95 11.53 -1.41 -15.00
N LYS A 96 12.62 -1.32 -14.23
CA LYS A 96 12.78 -2.10 -12.99
C LYS A 96 11.74 -1.73 -11.96
N ALA A 97 11.50 -0.44 -11.76
CA ALA A 97 10.51 0.05 -10.80
C ALA A 97 9.10 -0.43 -11.16
N LEU A 98 8.76 -0.42 -12.45
CA LEU A 98 7.47 -0.90 -12.95
C LEU A 98 7.32 -2.41 -12.69
N GLU A 99 8.35 -3.22 -12.99
CA GLU A 99 8.34 -4.66 -12.68
C GLU A 99 8.20 -4.96 -11.18
N ILE A 100 8.91 -4.21 -10.33
CA ILE A 100 8.87 -4.39 -8.87
C ILE A 100 7.49 -4.02 -8.33
N LEU A 101 6.94 -2.87 -8.74
CA LEU A 101 5.63 -2.39 -8.30
C LEU A 101 4.49 -3.28 -8.80
N GLN A 102 4.58 -3.82 -10.01
CA GLN A 102 3.64 -4.82 -10.53
C GLN A 102 3.69 -6.11 -9.71
N LYS A 103 4.89 -6.63 -9.41
CA LYS A 103 5.05 -7.84 -8.58
C LYS A 103 4.50 -7.65 -7.18
N ALA A 104 4.66 -6.45 -6.62
CA ALA A 104 4.10 -6.09 -5.32
C ALA A 104 2.59 -5.81 -5.36
N GLY A 105 2.01 -5.63 -6.54
CA GLY A 105 0.58 -5.40 -6.74
C GLY A 105 0.15 -3.93 -6.51
N TYR A 106 1.09 -2.99 -6.52
CA TYR A 106 0.81 -1.56 -6.32
C TYR A 106 0.37 -0.83 -7.58
N VAL A 107 0.67 -1.39 -8.76
CA VAL A 107 0.28 -0.84 -10.06
C VAL A 107 -0.27 -1.97 -10.91
N SER A 108 -1.45 -1.77 -11.50
CA SER A 108 -1.98 -2.62 -12.56
C SER A 108 -1.80 -1.89 -13.89
N GLU A 109 -1.24 -2.55 -14.91
CA GLU A 109 -1.25 -2.02 -16.27
C GLU A 109 -2.72 -1.90 -16.73
N ASP A 110 -3.16 -0.67 -17.00
CA ASP A 110 -4.39 -0.34 -17.75
C ASP A 110 -4.02 0.12 -19.17
#